data_AF-A0A3Q0IQW4-F1
#
_entry.id   AF-A0A3Q0IQW4-F1
#
_cell.length_a   1.000
_cell.length_b   1.000
_cell.length_c   1.000
_cell.angle_alpha   90.00
_cell.angle_beta   90.00
_cell.angle_gamma   90.00
#
_symmetry.space_group_name_H-M   'P 1'
#
loop_
_entity.id
_entity.type
_entity.pdbx_description
1 polymer ?
#
loop_
_entity_poly.entity_id
_entity_poly.type
_entity_poly.pdbx_seq_one_letter_code
_entity_poly.pdbx_strand_id
1 'polypeptide(L)'
;MGYNVILRNSDQVLHVKSELPGPGEDDFQVSLLWLRDNCRCSECYNEETRQRKFLVTDLNLNVTARYVTLQQDLITVLWDDDHKSTYNLTDLVSNLRPAATQPEPVLWSADTIGSLLSRHSATEVMKESGQKRLLHDIFTYGLGIVTGVDPTVEATRSLVTSICPHIRHNLFGTKVR
;
A
#
# COMPACT_ATOMS: atom_id res chain seq x y z
N MET A 1 -8.01 -12.76 -19.23
CA MET A 1 -9.46 -12.67 -18.93
C MET A 1 -10.02 -11.63 -19.87
N GLY A 2 -11.16 -11.87 -20.53
CA GLY A 2 -11.68 -10.90 -21.48
C GLY A 2 -12.24 -9.69 -20.74
N TYR A 3 -11.80 -8.48 -21.09
CA TYR A 3 -12.34 -7.23 -20.57
C TYR A 3 -12.58 -6.28 -21.73
N ASN A 4 -13.58 -5.41 -21.58
CA ASN A 4 -13.84 -4.31 -22.49
C ASN A 4 -13.85 -2.97 -21.72
N VAL A 5 -13.46 -1.90 -22.41
CA VAL A 5 -13.43 -0.54 -21.84
C VAL A 5 -14.49 0.33 -22.52
N ILE A 6 -15.22 1.11 -21.73
CA ILE A 6 -16.22 2.05 -22.21
C ILE A 6 -15.92 3.42 -21.60
N LEU A 7 -15.54 4.37 -22.46
CA LEU A 7 -15.26 5.74 -22.07
C LEU A 7 -16.57 6.55 -21.99
N ARG A 8 -16.83 7.20 -20.84
CA ARG A 8 -17.90 8.19 -20.69
C ARG A 8 -17.33 9.51 -20.19
N ASN A 9 -16.97 10.38 -21.14
CA ASN A 9 -16.41 11.69 -20.83
C ASN A 9 -17.40 12.61 -20.09
N SER A 10 -18.71 12.48 -20.31
CA SER A 10 -19.74 13.25 -19.59
C SER A 10 -19.66 13.08 -18.08
N ASP A 11 -19.28 11.87 -17.65
CA ASP A 11 -19.28 11.46 -16.25
C ASP A 11 -17.84 11.43 -15.70
N GLN A 12 -16.85 11.81 -16.50
CA GLN A 12 -15.40 11.72 -16.21
C GLN A 12 -14.96 10.34 -15.69
N VAL A 13 -15.54 9.27 -16.22
CA VAL A 13 -15.32 7.89 -15.77
C VAL A 13 -14.99 6.97 -16.95
N LEU A 14 -14.02 6.10 -16.71
CA LEU A 14 -13.76 4.92 -17.52
C LEU A 14 -14.44 3.71 -16.86
N HIS A 15 -15.35 3.06 -17.59
CA HIS A 15 -15.94 1.80 -17.18
C HIS A 15 -15.13 0.65 -17.75
N VAL A 16 -14.72 -0.27 -16.89
CA VAL A 16 -14.05 -1.51 -17.28
C VAL A 16 -14.97 -2.67 -16.94
N LYS A 17 -15.33 -3.47 -17.94
CA LYS A 17 -16.30 -4.56 -17.81
C LYS A 17 -15.69 -5.90 -18.18
N SER A 18 -16.04 -6.94 -17.43
CA SER A 18 -15.65 -8.31 -17.72
C SER A 18 -16.49 -8.87 -18.87
N GLU A 19 -15.87 -9.62 -19.78
CA GLU A 19 -16.53 -10.30 -20.90
C GLU A 19 -17.15 -11.66 -20.48
N LEU A 20 -16.96 -12.10 -19.23
CA LEU A 20 -17.51 -13.37 -18.74
C LEU A 20 -18.99 -13.23 -18.31
N PRO A 21 -19.88 -14.17 -18.68
CA PRO A 21 -21.29 -14.12 -18.29
C PRO A 21 -21.48 -14.47 -16.81
N GLY A 22 -21.86 -13.48 -16.00
CA GLY A 22 -22.21 -13.60 -14.58
C GLY A 22 -22.52 -12.21 -13.99
N PRO A 23 -23.09 -12.11 -12.78
CA PRO A 23 -23.15 -10.81 -12.09
C PRO A 23 -21.71 -10.26 -11.98
N GLY A 24 -21.49 -9.06 -12.51
CA GLY A 24 -20.15 -8.48 -12.76
C GLY A 24 -19.36 -8.13 -11.50
N GLU A 25 -18.94 -9.13 -10.72
CA GLU A 25 -18.05 -8.93 -9.56
C GLU A 25 -16.71 -8.26 -9.93
N ASP A 26 -16.30 -8.41 -11.20
CA ASP A 26 -15.08 -7.84 -11.75
C ASP A 26 -15.29 -6.54 -12.53
N ASP A 27 -16.52 -6.06 -12.67
CA ASP A 27 -16.78 -4.74 -13.25
C ASP A 27 -16.32 -3.65 -12.27
N PHE A 28 -15.65 -2.63 -12.79
CA PHE A 28 -15.28 -1.47 -11.98
C PHE A 28 -15.26 -0.18 -12.79
N GLN A 29 -15.27 0.91 -12.05
CA GLN A 29 -15.23 2.26 -12.58
C GLN A 29 -13.99 2.95 -12.04
N VAL A 30 -13.33 3.73 -12.88
CA VAL A 30 -12.19 4.55 -12.47
C VAL A 30 -12.35 5.97 -13.01
N SER A 31 -12.07 6.95 -12.16
CA SER A 31 -12.08 8.37 -12.54
C SER A 31 -10.97 8.66 -13.54
N LEU A 32 -11.29 9.45 -14.57
CA LEU A 32 -10.30 9.96 -15.53
C LEU A 32 -9.25 10.83 -14.85
N LEU A 33 -9.66 11.66 -13.87
CA LEU A 33 -8.73 12.48 -13.09
C LEU A 33 -7.76 11.60 -12.28
N TRP A 34 -8.27 10.54 -11.64
CA TRP A 34 -7.43 9.61 -10.90
C TRP A 34 -6.40 8.92 -11.81
N LEU A 35 -6.83 8.46 -12.99
CA LEU A 35 -5.92 7.89 -13.98
C LEU A 35 -4.83 8.90 -14.36
N ARG A 36 -5.19 10.14 -14.69
CA ARG A 36 -4.23 11.19 -15.05
C ARG A 36 -3.24 11.51 -13.92
N ASP A 37 -3.71 11.54 -12.68
CA ASP A 37 -2.87 11.73 -11.48
C ASP A 37 -1.93 10.53 -11.21
N ASN A 38 -2.34 9.33 -11.60
CA ASN A 38 -1.58 8.10 -11.39
C ASN A 38 -0.83 7.62 -12.64
N CYS A 39 -0.61 8.50 -13.62
CA CYS A 39 0.20 8.19 -14.79
C CYS A 39 1.63 7.78 -14.40
N ARG A 40 2.10 6.65 -14.93
CA ARG A 40 3.45 6.10 -14.68
C ARG A 40 4.42 6.29 -15.86
N CYS A 41 4.11 7.18 -16.79
CA CYS A 41 5.07 7.51 -17.85
C CYS A 41 6.28 8.24 -17.27
N SER A 42 7.38 8.28 -18.03
CA SER A 42 8.64 8.91 -17.62
C SER A 42 8.53 10.41 -17.36
N GLU A 43 7.53 11.11 -17.90
CA GLU A 43 7.29 12.53 -17.63
C GLU A 43 6.58 12.75 -16.29
N CYS A 44 5.70 11.83 -15.90
CA CYS A 44 4.84 11.96 -14.73
C CYS A 44 5.41 11.29 -13.48
N TYR A 45 6.23 10.25 -13.64
CA TYR A 45 6.69 9.40 -12.55
C TYR A 45 8.17 9.06 -12.68
N ASN A 46 8.88 9.02 -11.55
CA ASN A 46 10.23 8.53 -11.43
C ASN A 46 10.19 7.09 -10.90
N GLU A 47 10.51 6.12 -11.75
CA GLU A 47 10.50 4.69 -11.38
C GLU A 47 11.58 4.33 -10.35
N GLU A 48 12.74 5.00 -10.39
CA GLU A 48 13.84 4.71 -9.45
C GLU A 48 13.50 5.15 -8.03
N THR A 49 12.97 6.36 -7.88
CA THR A 49 12.64 6.92 -6.55
C THR A 49 11.22 6.64 -6.11
N ARG A 50 10.38 6.10 -7.01
CA ARG A 50 8.95 5.87 -6.82
C ARG A 50 8.15 7.12 -6.47
N GLN A 51 8.47 8.25 -7.13
CA GLN A 51 7.88 9.56 -6.85
C GLN A 51 7.18 10.15 -8.07
N ARG A 52 6.06 10.86 -7.84
CA ARG A 52 5.44 11.71 -8.85
C ARG A 52 6.34 12.91 -9.15
N LYS A 53 6.35 13.34 -10.42
CA LYS A 53 7.16 14.47 -10.92
C LYS A 53 6.41 15.80 -10.98
N PHE A 54 5.10 15.79 -10.81
CA PHE A 54 4.23 16.97 -10.86
C PHE A 54 3.43 17.10 -9.57
N LEU A 55 2.90 18.30 -9.32
CA LEU A 55 2.06 18.60 -8.18
C LEU A 55 0.59 18.39 -8.52
N VAL A 56 -0.24 18.10 -7.52
CA VAL A 56 -1.70 17.98 -7.72
C VAL A 56 -2.30 19.27 -8.30
N THR A 57 -1.71 20.44 -8.03
CA THR A 57 -2.12 21.72 -8.59
C THR A 57 -1.86 21.87 -10.10
N ASP A 58 -0.98 21.04 -10.66
CA ASP A 58 -0.66 21.07 -12.08
C ASP A 58 -1.66 20.24 -12.90
N LEU A 59 -2.54 19.48 -12.23
CA LEU A 59 -3.57 18.68 -12.90
C LEU A 59 -4.74 19.54 -13.36
N ASN A 60 -5.11 19.37 -14.63
CA ASN A 60 -6.38 19.84 -15.13
C ASN A 60 -7.53 19.01 -14.53
N LEU A 61 -8.32 19.61 -13.63
CA LEU A 61 -9.48 18.96 -13.01
C LEU A 61 -10.58 18.60 -14.02
N ASN A 62 -10.57 19.24 -15.19
CA ASN A 62 -11.50 18.97 -16.28
C ASN A 62 -10.88 18.10 -17.38
N VAL A 63 -9.83 17.33 -17.06
CA VAL A 63 -9.16 16.44 -18.02
C VAL A 63 -10.16 15.47 -18.65
N THR A 64 -10.06 15.33 -19.98
CA THR A 64 -10.87 14.37 -20.75
C THR A 64 -9.96 13.41 -21.52
N ALA A 65 -10.46 12.21 -21.80
CA ALA A 65 -9.78 11.27 -22.67
C ALA A 65 -10.31 11.41 -24.10
N ARG A 66 -9.42 11.54 -25.08
CA ARG A 66 -9.79 11.51 -26.51
C ARG A 66 -10.06 10.09 -26.98
N TYR A 67 -9.24 9.13 -26.55
CA TYR A 67 -9.50 7.72 -26.79
C TYR A 67 -8.96 6.85 -25.67
N VAL A 68 -9.59 5.69 -25.52
CA VAL A 68 -9.13 4.61 -24.64
C VAL A 68 -9.17 3.30 -25.42
N THR A 69 -8.10 2.52 -25.32
CA THR A 69 -8.01 1.18 -25.91
C THR A 69 -7.53 0.20 -24.87
N LEU A 70 -8.03 -1.03 -24.94
CA LEU A 70 -7.53 -2.14 -24.12
C LEU A 70 -6.99 -3.22 -25.05
N GLN A 71 -5.74 -3.61 -24.84
CA GLN A 71 -5.08 -4.69 -25.58
C GLN A 71 -4.26 -5.53 -24.60
N GLN A 72 -4.50 -6.85 -24.56
CA GLN A 72 -3.72 -7.79 -23.72
C GLN A 72 -3.53 -7.28 -22.27
N ASP A 73 -4.64 -6.90 -21.61
CA ASP A 73 -4.67 -6.37 -20.24
C ASP A 73 -3.97 -5.00 -20.04
N LEU A 74 -3.57 -4.33 -21.12
CA LEU A 74 -2.99 -2.98 -21.07
C LEU A 74 -4.01 -1.94 -21.55
N ILE A 75 -4.44 -1.08 -20.63
CA ILE A 75 -5.27 0.08 -20.94
C ILE A 75 -4.35 1.22 -21.39
N THR A 76 -4.58 1.73 -22.59
CA THR A 76 -3.92 2.94 -23.10
C THR A 76 -4.93 4.06 -23.19
N VAL A 77 -4.60 5.21 -22.61
CA VAL A 77 -5.40 6.43 -22.64
C VAL A 77 -4.62 7.51 -23.39
N LEU A 78 -5.25 8.16 -24.36
CA LEU A 78 -4.77 9.44 -24.89
C LEU A 78 -5.67 10.56 -24.38
N TRP A 79 -5.03 11.53 -23.75
CA TRP A 79 -5.66 12.67 -23.13
C TRP A 79 -5.87 13.81 -24.13
N ASP A 80 -6.64 14.82 -23.75
CA ASP A 80 -6.87 16.05 -24.53
C ASP A 80 -5.61 16.90 -24.72
N ASP A 81 -4.66 16.83 -23.78
CA ASP A 81 -3.36 17.51 -23.79
C ASP A 81 -2.25 16.79 -24.59
N ASP A 82 -2.61 15.85 -25.48
CA ASP A 82 -1.67 14.98 -26.20
C ASP A 82 -0.84 14.02 -25.33
N HIS A 83 -1.05 14.01 -24.02
CA HIS A 83 -0.39 13.07 -23.14
C HIS A 83 -0.91 11.65 -23.36
N LYS A 84 -0.02 10.66 -23.22
CA LYS A 84 -0.34 9.24 -23.33
C LYS A 84 0.01 8.52 -22.04
N SER A 85 -0.95 7.78 -21.50
CA SER A 85 -0.77 6.96 -20.30
C SER A 85 -1.14 5.51 -20.56
N THR A 86 -0.44 4.60 -19.87
CA THR A 86 -0.66 3.16 -19.96
C THR A 86 -0.78 2.54 -18.57
N TYR A 87 -1.73 1.63 -18.39
CA TYR A 87 -2.02 0.98 -17.12
C TYR A 87 -2.23 -0.51 -17.33
N ASN A 88 -1.54 -1.35 -16.54
CA ASN A 88 -1.87 -2.76 -16.48
C ASN A 88 -3.17 -2.93 -15.69
N LEU A 89 -4.09 -3.76 -16.22
CA LEU A 89 -5.39 -3.99 -15.61
C LEU A 89 -5.28 -4.59 -14.20
N THR A 90 -4.35 -5.51 -13.99
CA THR A 90 -4.12 -6.17 -12.69
C THR A 90 -3.64 -5.17 -11.66
N ASP A 91 -2.71 -4.29 -12.04
CA ASP A 91 -2.21 -3.22 -11.16
C ASP A 91 -3.32 -2.22 -10.85
N LEU A 92 -4.16 -1.87 -11.83
CA LEU A 92 -5.28 -0.96 -11.64
C LEU A 92 -6.29 -1.52 -10.64
N VAL A 93 -6.67 -2.80 -10.78
CA VAL A 93 -7.57 -3.47 -9.84
C VAL A 93 -6.95 -3.52 -8.44
N SER A 94 -5.66 -3.87 -8.33
CA SER A 94 -4.93 -3.92 -7.05
C SER A 94 -4.89 -2.56 -6.35
N ASN A 95 -4.72 -1.47 -7.11
CA ASN A 95 -4.72 -0.10 -6.56
C ASN A 95 -6.13 0.37 -6.14
N LEU A 96 -7.17 -0.01 -6.87
CA LEU A 96 -8.56 0.38 -6.58
C LEU A 96 -9.19 -0.45 -5.45
N ARG A 97 -8.74 -1.70 -5.29
CA ARG A 97 -9.19 -2.65 -4.29
C ARG A 97 -7.97 -3.14 -3.49
N PRO A 98 -7.32 -2.27 -2.71
CA PRO A 98 -6.13 -2.67 -1.96
C PRO A 98 -6.50 -3.76 -0.96
N ALA A 99 -5.75 -4.86 -0.98
CA ALA A 99 -5.88 -5.88 0.06
C ALA A 99 -5.59 -5.25 1.43
N ALA A 100 -6.29 -5.70 2.47
CA ALA A 100 -5.92 -5.35 3.84
C ALA A 100 -4.49 -5.85 4.10
N THR A 101 -3.55 -4.91 4.18
CA THR A 101 -2.13 -5.23 4.41
C THR A 101 -1.79 -5.32 5.89
N GLN A 102 -2.65 -4.78 6.75
CA GLN A 102 -2.50 -4.81 8.20
C GLN A 102 -3.51 -5.79 8.81
N PRO A 103 -3.12 -6.55 9.84
CA PRO A 103 -4.05 -7.38 10.58
C PRO A 103 -5.10 -6.53 11.28
N GLU A 104 -6.32 -7.05 11.40
CA GLU A 104 -7.38 -6.39 12.16
C GLU A 104 -7.05 -6.39 13.66
N PRO A 105 -7.19 -5.25 14.36
CA PRO A 105 -6.97 -5.19 15.80
C PRO A 105 -7.96 -6.07 16.57
N VAL A 106 -7.45 -6.86 17.50
CA VAL A 106 -8.23 -7.74 18.39
C VAL A 106 -8.20 -7.18 19.81
N LEU A 107 -9.39 -6.90 20.34
CA LEU A 107 -9.54 -6.46 21.73
C LEU A 107 -9.30 -7.63 22.70
N TRP A 108 -8.62 -7.35 23.80
CA TRP A 108 -8.32 -8.33 24.85
C TRP A 108 -8.52 -7.74 26.25
N SER A 109 -8.71 -8.63 27.22
CA SER A 109 -8.79 -8.32 28.65
C SER A 109 -7.68 -9.08 29.40
N ALA A 110 -7.61 -8.88 30.72
CA ALA A 110 -6.69 -9.65 31.57
C ALA A 110 -6.87 -11.17 31.43
N ASP A 111 -8.09 -11.62 31.15
CA ASP A 111 -8.42 -13.05 31.04
C ASP A 111 -8.00 -13.68 29.71
N THR A 112 -7.89 -12.87 28.64
CA THR A 112 -7.62 -13.38 27.28
C THR A 112 -6.20 -13.12 26.80
N ILE A 113 -5.54 -12.07 27.30
CA ILE A 113 -4.21 -11.65 26.84
C ILE A 113 -3.14 -12.73 26.98
N GLY A 114 -3.19 -13.52 28.06
CA GLY A 114 -2.17 -14.54 28.35
C GLY A 114 -2.09 -15.65 27.31
N SER A 115 -3.23 -16.03 26.72
CA SER A 115 -3.28 -17.03 25.64
C SER A 115 -3.05 -16.44 24.25
N LEU A 116 -3.27 -15.14 24.06
CA LEU A 116 -3.19 -14.48 22.76
C LEU A 116 -1.77 -14.02 22.41
N LEU A 117 -0.99 -13.61 23.41
CA LEU A 117 0.34 -13.06 23.18
C LEU A 117 1.41 -14.15 23.10
N SER A 118 2.06 -14.21 21.93
CA SER A 118 3.28 -15.01 21.77
C SER A 118 4.47 -14.29 22.41
N ARG A 119 5.36 -15.06 23.05
CA ARG A 119 6.66 -14.58 23.52
C ARG A 119 7.70 -14.91 22.47
N HIS A 120 8.30 -13.88 21.89
CA HIS A 120 9.34 -14.02 20.88
C HIS A 120 10.71 -14.03 21.56
N SER A 121 11.65 -14.85 21.11
CA SER A 121 13.02 -14.80 21.65
C SER A 121 13.83 -13.69 20.97
N ALA A 122 14.78 -13.10 21.68
CA ALA A 122 15.65 -12.05 21.14
C ALA A 122 16.40 -12.54 19.88
N THR A 123 16.87 -13.79 19.90
CA THR A 123 17.59 -14.41 18.77
C THR A 123 16.72 -14.58 17.53
N GLU A 124 15.41 -14.83 17.69
CA GLU A 124 14.47 -14.87 16.57
C GLU A 124 14.16 -13.48 16.03
N VAL A 125 13.94 -12.50 16.90
CA VAL A 125 13.60 -11.12 16.52
C VAL A 125 14.76 -10.41 15.82
N MET A 126 16.00 -10.87 15.98
CA MET A 126 17.12 -10.40 15.17
C MET A 126 17.05 -10.83 13.69
N LYS A 127 16.12 -11.73 13.33
CA LYS A 127 15.87 -12.18 11.95
C LYS A 127 14.55 -11.61 11.44
N GLU A 128 14.47 -11.36 10.14
CA GLU A 128 13.27 -10.80 9.47
C GLU A 128 11.98 -11.58 9.80
N SER A 129 12.04 -12.92 9.84
CA SER A 129 10.88 -13.75 10.15
C SER A 129 10.36 -13.56 11.58
N GLY A 130 11.24 -13.34 12.56
CA GLY A 130 10.87 -13.02 13.93
C GLY A 130 10.34 -11.60 14.06
N GLN A 131 10.97 -10.63 13.37
CA GLN A 131 10.47 -9.25 13.31
C GLN A 131 9.05 -9.20 12.74
N LYS A 132 8.78 -9.93 11.66
CA LYS A 132 7.44 -10.00 11.06
C LYS A 132 6.40 -10.53 12.05
N ARG A 133 6.72 -11.57 12.82
CA ARG A 133 5.81 -12.10 13.86
C ARG A 133 5.59 -11.09 15.00
N LEU A 134 6.66 -10.46 15.49
CA LEU A 134 6.57 -9.45 16.52
C LEU A 134 5.72 -8.25 16.07
N LEU A 135 5.94 -7.75 14.85
CA LEU A 135 5.16 -6.65 14.28
C LEU A 135 3.70 -7.07 14.06
N HIS A 136 3.45 -8.29 13.60
CA HIS A 136 2.09 -8.82 13.50
C HIS A 136 1.36 -8.77 14.85
N ASP A 137 1.99 -9.21 15.94
CA ASP A 137 1.40 -9.14 17.28
C ASP A 137 1.18 -7.70 17.75
N ILE A 138 2.12 -6.79 17.45
CA ILE A 138 1.96 -5.36 17.76
C ILE A 138 0.78 -4.74 17.00
N PHE A 139 0.62 -5.04 15.70
CA PHE A 139 -0.50 -4.51 14.92
C PHE A 139 -1.84 -5.17 15.28
N THR A 140 -1.84 -6.45 15.67
CA THR A 140 -3.06 -7.20 16.03
C THR A 140 -3.51 -6.89 17.45
N TYR A 141 -2.60 -6.89 18.41
CA TYR A 141 -2.92 -6.81 19.84
C TYR A 141 -2.44 -5.50 20.50
N GLY A 142 -1.75 -4.63 19.77
CA GLY A 142 -1.19 -3.39 20.32
C GLY A 142 0.10 -3.56 21.13
N LEU A 143 0.58 -4.80 21.33
CA LEU A 143 1.81 -5.08 22.07
C LEU A 143 2.44 -6.41 21.66
N GLY A 144 3.75 -6.55 21.89
CA GLY A 144 4.49 -7.79 21.66
C GLY A 144 5.57 -7.98 22.73
N ILE A 145 5.82 -9.23 23.12
CA ILE A 145 6.76 -9.54 24.21
C ILE A 145 8.00 -10.21 23.62
N VAL A 146 9.17 -9.65 23.93
CA VAL A 146 10.46 -10.27 23.60
C VAL A 146 11.13 -10.77 24.88
N THR A 147 11.73 -11.95 24.81
CA THR A 147 12.37 -12.66 25.92
C THR A 147 13.82 -13.01 25.59
N GLY A 148 14.64 -13.26 26.61
CA GLY A 148 16.06 -13.58 26.40
C GLY A 148 16.90 -12.40 25.92
N VAL A 149 16.48 -11.18 26.25
CA VAL A 149 17.32 -9.98 26.07
C VAL A 149 18.17 -9.83 27.32
N ASP A 150 19.48 -9.64 27.15
CA ASP A 150 20.36 -9.35 28.28
C ASP A 150 19.91 -8.06 28.99
N PRO A 151 19.99 -7.99 30.33
CA PRO A 151 19.51 -6.85 31.11
C PRO A 151 20.49 -5.66 31.03
N THR A 152 20.84 -5.24 29.82
CA THR A 152 21.71 -4.10 29.52
C THR A 152 21.04 -3.14 28.55
N VAL A 153 21.43 -1.87 28.63
CA VAL A 153 20.90 -0.82 27.77
C VAL A 153 21.32 -1.07 26.32
N GLU A 154 22.54 -1.59 26.13
CA GLU A 154 23.15 -1.90 24.84
C GLU A 154 22.39 -3.02 24.13
N ALA A 155 22.07 -4.12 24.83
CA ALA A 155 21.33 -5.24 24.26
C ALA A 155 19.92 -4.83 23.85
N THR A 156 19.22 -4.09 24.73
CA THR A 156 17.88 -3.54 24.42
C THR A 156 17.93 -2.62 23.20
N ARG A 157 18.91 -1.72 23.14
CA ARG A 157 19.08 -0.80 22.00
C ARG A 157 19.37 -1.56 20.71
N SER A 158 20.25 -2.56 20.74
CA SER A 158 20.59 -3.37 19.57
C SER A 158 19.35 -4.05 18.99
N LEU A 159 18.55 -4.68 19.85
CA LEU A 159 17.29 -5.31 19.45
C LEU A 159 16.30 -4.30 18.85
N VAL A 160 16.05 -3.19 19.54
CA VAL A 160 15.11 -2.15 19.05
C VAL A 160 15.56 -1.58 17.71
N THR A 161 16.86 -1.32 17.56
CA THR A 161 17.43 -0.75 16.32
C THR A 161 17.33 -1.73 15.15
N SER A 162 17.37 -3.04 15.41
CA SER A 162 17.14 -4.06 14.38
C SER A 162 15.75 -4.00 13.78
N ILE A 163 14.74 -3.63 14.58
CA ILE A 163 13.33 -3.56 14.18
C ILE A 163 13.02 -2.18 13.57
N CYS A 164 13.45 -1.12 14.28
CA CYS A 164 13.25 0.26 13.86
C CYS A 164 14.57 1.03 14.00
N PRO A 165 15.21 1.41 12.89
CA PRO A 165 16.53 2.05 12.92
C PRO A 165 16.48 3.45 13.53
N HIS A 166 15.30 4.06 13.65
CA HIS A 166 15.14 5.42 14.17
C HIS A 166 14.42 5.44 15.52
N ILE A 167 15.21 5.48 16.60
CA ILE A 167 14.70 5.67 17.96
C ILE A 167 14.36 7.15 18.17
N ARG A 168 13.10 7.45 18.50
CA ARG A 168 12.68 8.82 18.80
C ARG A 168 13.30 9.30 20.11
N HIS A 169 14.05 10.40 20.02
CA HIS A 169 14.59 11.08 21.19
C HIS A 169 13.52 12.00 21.80
N ASN A 170 13.37 11.95 23.13
CA ASN A 170 12.51 12.86 23.90
C ASN A 170 13.34 13.60 24.96
N LEU A 171 12.69 14.42 25.79
CA LEU A 171 13.34 15.19 26.87
C LEU A 171 14.10 14.32 27.89
N PHE A 172 13.74 13.04 28.01
CA PHE A 172 14.41 12.09 28.92
C PHE A 172 15.69 11.48 28.31
N GLY A 173 15.99 11.81 27.05
CA GLY A 173 17.16 11.30 26.33
C GLY A 173 17.05 9.81 25.99
N THR A 174 18.12 9.23 25.43
CA THR A 174 18.22 7.79 25.18
C THR A 174 19.19 7.09 26.12
N LYS A 175 19.73 7.79 27.10
CA LYS A 175 20.54 7.21 28.17
C LYS A 175 19.59 6.76 29.27
N VAL A 176 19.28 5.47 29.28
CA VAL A 176 18.71 4.81 30.46
C VAL A 176 19.80 4.88 31.54
N ARG A 177 19.50 5.50 32.68
CA ARG A 177 20.41 5.55 33.84
C ARG A 177 20.52 4.19 34.49
#